data_AF-A0A1R1XF37-F1
#
_entry.id   AF-A0A1R1XF37-F1
#
_cell.length_a   1.000
_cell.length_b   1.000
_cell.length_c   1.000
_cell.angle_alpha   90.00
_cell.angle_beta   90.00
_cell.angle_gamma   90.00
#
_symmetry.space_group_name_H-M   'P 1'
#
loop_
_entity.id
_entity.type
_entity.pdbx_description
1 polymer ?
#
loop_
_entity_poly.entity_id
_entity_poly.type
_entity_poly.pdbx_seq_one_letter_code
_entity_poly.pdbx_strand_id
1 'polypeptide(L)'
;MSQHSPEYNIVLQGFFVSDFKRDLEEAVRNSKGRRNHRKRSPKFYLYSARDSAINDIVFTLLGDTPETFLPPHSSNLLVEAWKNKSSGKLSVRVIYNNKVLRVLGKDGSNEPWCDMNSCDYSTFIDFLSKRQITDPATQCAI
;
A
#
# COMPACT_ATOMS: atom_id res chain seq x y z
N MET A 1 -6.76 3.04 19.23
CA MET A 1 -6.58 4.11 18.23
C MET A 1 -7.29 5.36 18.73
N SER A 2 -6.64 6.52 18.73
CA SER A 2 -7.31 7.79 19.11
C SER A 2 -8.30 8.20 18.00
N GLN A 3 -9.30 9.01 18.37
CA GLN A 3 -10.35 9.49 17.47
C GLN A 3 -9.82 10.25 16.23
N HIS A 4 -8.60 10.79 16.29
CA HIS A 4 -7.97 11.58 15.22
C HIS A 4 -6.87 10.84 14.45
N SER A 5 -6.63 9.56 14.79
CA SER A 5 -5.57 8.78 14.15
C SER A 5 -5.73 8.59 12.63
N PRO A 6 -6.95 8.46 12.06
CA PRO A 6 -7.11 8.35 10.60
C PRO A 6 -6.74 9.63 9.84
N GLU A 7 -7.18 10.79 10.33
CA GLU A 7 -6.91 12.09 9.68
C GLU A 7 -5.41 12.42 9.76
N TYR A 8 -4.79 12.17 10.91
CA TYR A 8 -3.36 12.37 11.10
C TYR A 8 -2.52 11.48 10.16
N ASN A 9 -2.93 10.22 9.98
CA ASN A 9 -2.31 9.31 9.02
C ASN A 9 -2.41 9.81 7.56
N ILE A 10 -3.55 10.39 7.18
CA ILE A 10 -3.69 10.99 5.84
C ILE A 10 -2.72 12.15 5.66
N VAL A 11 -2.57 13.02 6.67
CA VAL A 11 -1.66 14.17 6.56
C VAL A 11 -0.18 13.73 6.51
N LEU A 12 0.21 12.77 7.36
CA LEU A 12 1.60 12.33 7.46
C LEU A 12 2.09 11.57 6.22
N GLN A 13 1.33 10.59 5.75
CA GLN A 13 1.78 9.70 4.67
C GLN A 13 0.90 9.72 3.42
N GLY A 14 -0.18 10.50 3.40
CA GLY A 14 -1.13 10.51 2.28
C GLY A 14 -0.52 10.93 0.95
N PHE A 15 0.53 11.76 0.94
CA PHE A 15 1.30 12.06 -0.29
C PHE A 15 1.98 10.82 -0.84
N PHE A 16 2.70 10.08 0.02
CA PHE A 16 3.33 8.83 -0.37
C PHE A 16 2.29 7.81 -0.83
N VAL A 17 1.15 7.70 -0.14
CA VAL A 17 0.06 6.80 -0.54
C VAL A 17 -0.49 7.17 -1.92
N SER A 18 -0.64 8.47 -2.23
CA SER A 18 -1.05 8.94 -3.56
C SER A 18 -0.07 8.50 -4.65
N ASP A 19 1.23 8.71 -4.43
CA ASP A 19 2.29 8.32 -5.37
C ASP A 19 2.37 6.80 -5.53
N PHE A 20 2.40 6.07 -4.41
CA PHE A 20 2.44 4.62 -4.39
C PHE A 20 1.26 3.99 -5.13
N LYS A 21 0.03 4.48 -4.88
CA LYS A 21 -1.16 4.00 -5.58
C LYS A 21 -1.05 4.27 -7.08
N ARG A 22 -0.68 5.50 -7.49
CA ARG A 22 -0.50 5.86 -8.91
C ARG A 22 0.51 4.95 -9.59
N ASP A 23 1.66 4.72 -8.95
CA ASP A 23 2.76 3.96 -9.50
C ASP A 23 2.40 2.46 -9.62
N LEU A 24 1.63 1.92 -8.65
CA LEU A 24 1.06 0.57 -8.71
C LEU A 24 0.04 0.43 -9.85
N GLU A 25 -0.88 1.39 -9.99
CA GLU A 25 -1.85 1.42 -11.09
C GLU A 25 -1.16 1.52 -12.46
N GLU A 26 -0.10 2.30 -12.55
CA GLU A 26 0.73 2.39 -13.74
C GLU A 26 1.42 1.06 -14.04
N ALA A 27 2.05 0.41 -13.05
CA ALA A 27 2.69 -0.90 -13.22
C ALA A 27 1.69 -1.95 -13.77
N VAL A 28 0.48 -2.01 -13.20
CA VAL A 28 -0.58 -2.94 -13.62
C VAL A 28 -1.12 -2.60 -15.00
N ARG A 29 -1.29 -1.31 -15.34
CA ARG A 29 -1.70 -0.89 -16.69
C ARG A 29 -0.67 -1.26 -17.74
N ASN A 30 0.62 -1.12 -17.42
CA ASN A 30 1.72 -1.41 -18.33
C ASN A 30 1.96 -2.91 -18.54
N SER A 31 1.60 -3.75 -17.56
CA SER A 31 1.72 -5.21 -17.67
C SER A 31 0.69 -5.83 -18.64
N LYS A 32 -0.42 -5.14 -18.93
CA LYS A 32 -1.50 -5.60 -19.84
C LYS A 32 -1.13 -5.65 -21.33
N GLY A 33 0.14 -5.45 -21.69
CA GLY A 33 0.66 -5.71 -23.04
C GLY A 33 0.43 -4.56 -24.03
N ARG A 34 1.20 -3.48 -23.90
CA ARG A 34 1.38 -2.53 -25.02
C ARG A 34 2.51 -3.03 -25.92
N ARG A 35 2.16 -3.43 -27.14
CA ARG A 35 3.08 -3.76 -28.27
C ARG A 35 3.86 -2.55 -28.79
N ASN A 36 3.56 -1.33 -28.34
CA ASN A 36 4.25 -0.12 -28.77
C ASN A 36 5.46 0.16 -27.88
N HIS A 37 6.64 -0.25 -28.36
CA HIS A 37 7.97 -0.04 -27.78
C HIS A 37 8.40 1.44 -27.59
N ARG A 38 7.52 2.42 -27.81
CA ARG A 38 7.90 3.85 -27.88
C ARG A 38 8.02 4.56 -26.52
N LYS A 39 7.51 3.98 -25.42
CA LYS A 39 7.78 4.48 -24.05
C LYS A 39 8.01 3.29 -23.11
N ARG A 40 9.23 3.17 -22.57
CA ARG A 40 9.58 2.22 -21.52
C ARG A 40 8.97 2.72 -20.20
N SER A 41 7.76 2.26 -19.88
CA SER A 41 7.19 2.56 -18.57
C SER A 41 7.73 1.58 -17.51
N PRO A 42 7.89 2.02 -16.25
CA PRO A 42 8.45 1.18 -15.20
C PRO A 42 7.56 -0.02 -14.91
N LYS A 43 8.17 -1.17 -14.66
CA LYS A 43 7.50 -2.39 -14.15
C LYS A 43 7.80 -2.67 -12.68
N PHE A 44 8.74 -1.92 -12.12
CA PHE A 44 9.27 -2.07 -10.78
C PHE A 44 9.60 -0.69 -10.26
N TYR A 45 9.25 -0.44 -9.00
CA TYR A 45 9.53 0.79 -8.28
C TYR A 45 10.26 0.42 -7.00
N LEU A 46 11.27 1.21 -6.65
CA LEU A 46 12.03 1.05 -5.42
C LEU A 46 12.08 2.40 -4.71
N TYR A 47 11.58 2.41 -3.48
CA TYR A 47 11.62 3.57 -2.60
C TYR A 47 12.62 3.29 -1.49
N SER A 48 13.52 4.23 -1.23
CA SER A 48 14.31 4.24 0.00
C SER A 48 13.60 5.13 1.02
N ALA A 49 13.42 4.62 2.23
CA ALA A 49 12.61 5.25 3.26
C ALA A 49 13.27 5.11 4.64
N ARG A 50 12.91 6.01 5.54
CA ARG A 50 13.22 5.89 6.97
C ARG A 50 12.31 4.84 7.61
N ASP A 51 12.75 4.30 8.74
CA ASP A 51 11.98 3.43 9.61
C ASP A 51 10.58 3.99 9.92
N SER A 52 10.48 5.28 10.25
CA SER A 52 9.20 5.95 10.51
C SER A 52 8.25 5.84 9.31
N ALA A 53 8.74 6.10 8.10
CA ALA A 53 7.92 6.04 6.89
C ALA A 53 7.47 4.60 6.56
N ILE A 54 8.32 3.59 6.80
CA ILE A 54 7.92 2.18 6.65
C ILE A 54 6.79 1.86 7.62
N ASN A 55 6.91 2.27 8.88
CA ASN A 55 5.86 2.12 9.89
C ASN A 55 4.55 2.79 9.48
N ASP A 56 4.63 4.04 9.03
CA ASP A 56 3.46 4.81 8.62
C ASP A 56 2.69 4.11 7.50
N ILE A 57 3.40 3.49 6.55
CA ILE A 57 2.77 2.69 5.48
C ILE A 57 2.16 1.41 6.05
N VAL A 58 2.86 0.71 6.93
CA VAL A 58 2.33 -0.50 7.60
C VAL A 58 1.06 -0.16 8.38
N PHE A 59 1.04 0.95 9.14
CA PHE A 59 -0.14 1.40 9.88
C PHE A 59 -1.26 1.90 8.97
N THR A 60 -0.95 2.53 7.84
CA THR A 60 -1.94 2.89 6.81
C THR A 60 -2.69 1.65 6.33
N LEU A 61 -1.97 0.55 6.13
CA LEU A 61 -2.53 -0.76 5.74
C LEU A 61 -3.22 -1.50 6.90
N LEU A 62 -3.27 -0.91 8.10
CA LEU A 62 -3.72 -1.55 9.34
C LEU A 62 -2.92 -2.81 9.65
N GLY A 63 -1.62 -2.79 9.34
CA GLY A 63 -0.70 -3.89 9.61
C GLY A 63 -0.61 -4.19 11.10
N ASP A 64 -0.75 -5.47 11.44
CA ASP A 64 -0.50 -5.95 12.79
C ASP A 64 1.00 -6.21 12.94
N THR A 65 1.65 -5.42 13.80
CA THR A 65 3.07 -5.51 14.12
C THR A 65 3.26 -6.04 15.54
N PRO A 66 3.10 -7.35 15.80
CA PRO A 66 3.05 -7.89 17.15
C PRO A 66 4.43 -7.99 17.83
N GLU A 67 5.54 -7.94 17.08
CA GLU A 67 6.87 -8.23 17.63
C GLU A 67 7.70 -6.98 17.95
N THR A 68 7.66 -5.93 17.12
CA THR A 68 8.38 -4.67 17.37
C THR A 68 7.65 -3.49 16.73
N PHE A 69 7.49 -2.41 17.49
CA PHE A 69 6.90 -1.16 16.99
C PHE A 69 7.83 -0.45 16.00
N LEU A 70 9.14 -0.72 16.03
CA LEU A 70 10.12 -0.10 15.13
C LEU A 70 10.62 -1.12 14.10
N PRO A 71 10.69 -0.77 12.81
CA PRO A 71 11.27 -1.62 11.78
C PRO A 71 12.75 -1.89 12.09
N PRO A 72 13.22 -3.15 12.06
CA PRO A 72 14.64 -3.45 12.19
C PRO A 72 15.46 -2.84 11.04
N HIS A 73 16.79 -2.77 11.22
CA HIS A 73 17.69 -2.36 10.14
C HIS A 73 17.49 -3.20 8.87
N SER A 74 17.55 -2.54 7.71
CA SER A 74 17.28 -3.15 6.40
C SER A 74 15.88 -3.74 6.25
N SER A 75 14.91 -3.22 7.00
CA SER A 75 13.50 -3.56 6.80
C SER A 75 13.04 -3.23 5.39
N ASN A 76 12.14 -4.05 4.88
CA ASN A 76 11.55 -3.86 3.57
C ASN A 76 10.07 -4.20 3.57
N LEU A 77 9.32 -3.45 2.76
CA LEU A 77 7.93 -3.72 2.43
C LEU A 77 7.86 -3.95 0.92
N LEU A 78 7.55 -5.18 0.53
CA LEU A 78 7.39 -5.57 -0.87
C LEU A 78 5.90 -5.65 -1.19
N VAL A 79 5.49 -4.92 -2.22
CA VAL A 79 4.13 -4.99 -2.76
C VAL A 79 4.19 -5.52 -4.17
N GLU A 80 3.41 -6.55 -4.42
CA GLU A 80 3.37 -7.22 -5.71
C GLU A 80 1.93 -7.32 -6.21
N ALA A 81 1.73 -7.14 -7.52
CA ALA A 81 0.43 -7.33 -8.16
C ALA A 81 0.54 -8.37 -9.27
N TRP A 82 -0.39 -9.33 -9.28
CA TRP A 82 -0.42 -10.42 -10.26
C TRP A 82 -1.81 -10.69 -10.80
N LYS A 83 -1.81 -11.27 -11.99
CA LYS A 83 -2.99 -11.78 -12.66
C LYS A 83 -3.01 -13.30 -12.63
N ASN A 84 -4.05 -13.89 -12.08
CA ASN A 84 -4.30 -15.31 -12.25
C ASN A 84 -4.59 -15.59 -13.75
N LYS A 85 -3.86 -16.54 -14.35
CA LYS A 85 -3.98 -16.84 -15.79
C LYS A 85 -5.35 -17.43 -16.15
N SER A 86 -5.90 -18.28 -15.29
CA SER A 86 -7.14 -19.01 -15.55
C SER A 86 -8.38 -18.15 -15.33
N SER A 87 -8.47 -17.45 -14.20
CA SER A 87 -9.63 -16.60 -13.87
C SER A 87 -9.50 -15.17 -14.39
N GLY A 88 -8.30 -14.74 -14.77
CA GLY A 88 -8.00 -13.36 -15.13
C GLY A 88 -8.04 -12.37 -13.96
N LYS A 89 -8.32 -12.84 -12.73
CA LYS A 89 -8.42 -12.02 -11.52
C LYS A 89 -7.08 -11.39 -11.17
N LEU A 90 -7.11 -10.10 -10.82
CA LEU A 90 -5.94 -9.37 -10.31
C LEU A 90 -5.94 -9.40 -8.77
N SER A 91 -4.80 -9.74 -8.20
CA SER A 91 -4.59 -9.74 -6.76
C SER A 91 -3.31 -8.99 -6.38
N VAL A 92 -3.26 -8.53 -5.14
CA VAL A 92 -2.10 -7.89 -4.50
C VAL A 92 -1.61 -8.77 -3.36
N ARG A 93 -0.29 -8.79 -3.15
CA ARG A 93 0.31 -9.24 -1.89
C ARG A 93 1.25 -8.22 -1.32
N VAL A 94 1.27 -8.19 0.00
CA VAL A 94 2.14 -7.33 0.78
C VAL A 94 2.98 -8.21 1.69
N ILE A 95 4.30 -8.07 1.58
CA ILE A 95 5.28 -8.79 2.40
C ILE A 95 6.06 -7.77 3.19
N TYR A 96 6.10 -7.94 4.51
CA TYR A 96 6.92 -7.15 5.41
C TYR A 96 7.97 -8.05 6.02
N ASN A 97 9.25 -7.75 5.79
CA ASN A 97 10.38 -8.52 6.32
C ASN A 97 10.25 -10.04 6.10
N ASN A 98 10.00 -10.44 4.85
CA ASN A 98 9.84 -11.84 4.39
C ASN A 98 8.62 -12.59 4.95
N LYS A 99 7.70 -11.91 5.65
CA LYS A 99 6.42 -12.48 6.09
C LYS A 99 5.27 -11.76 5.36
N VAL A 100 4.23 -12.51 4.96
CA VAL A 100 2.99 -11.87 4.47
C VAL A 100 2.46 -10.97 5.57
N LEU A 101 2.17 -9.71 5.25
CA LEU A 101 1.72 -8.72 6.21
C LEU A 101 0.33 -9.11 6.74
N ARG A 102 0.21 -9.41 8.03
CA ARG A 102 -1.11 -9.54 8.66
C ARG A 102 -1.70 -8.14 8.86
N VAL A 103 -2.99 -7.99 8.62
CA VAL A 103 -3.71 -6.72 8.81
C VAL A 103 -4.92 -6.92 9.72
N LEU A 104 -5.32 -5.87 10.42
CA LEU A 104 -6.49 -5.85 11.31
C LEU A 104 -7.78 -5.54 10.54
N GLY A 105 -8.91 -5.63 11.22
CA GLY A 105 -10.20 -5.16 10.72
C GLY A 105 -10.27 -3.64 10.70
N LYS A 106 -11.15 -3.08 9.86
CA LYS A 106 -11.37 -1.62 9.77
C LYS A 106 -11.94 -1.04 11.07
N ASP A 107 -12.56 -1.88 11.88
CA ASP A 107 -13.09 -1.61 13.22
C ASP A 107 -12.07 -1.87 14.34
N GLY A 108 -10.85 -2.28 13.99
CA GLY A 108 -9.81 -2.67 14.94
C GLY A 108 -9.93 -4.10 15.45
N SER A 109 -10.84 -4.91 14.91
CA SER A 109 -10.95 -6.34 15.22
C SER A 109 -9.76 -7.14 14.66
N ASN A 110 -9.64 -8.40 15.09
CA ASN A 110 -8.65 -9.34 14.54
C ASN A 110 -9.09 -9.94 13.18
N GLU A 111 -10.28 -9.61 12.68
CA GLU A 111 -10.74 -10.07 11.38
C GLU A 111 -10.13 -9.18 10.29
N PRO A 112 -9.19 -9.70 9.47
CA PRO A 112 -8.43 -8.87 8.55
C PRO A 112 -9.33 -8.24 7.49
N TRP A 113 -9.15 -6.94 7.20
CA TRP A 113 -9.90 -6.30 6.13
C TRP A 113 -9.61 -6.87 4.73
N CYS A 114 -8.46 -7.54 4.56
CA CYS A 114 -8.12 -8.33 3.39
C CYS A 114 -7.04 -9.38 3.71
N ASP A 115 -7.03 -10.49 2.98
CA ASP A 115 -5.90 -11.42 2.98
C ASP A 115 -4.76 -10.84 2.11
N MET A 116 -3.69 -10.36 2.75
CA MET A 116 -2.53 -9.78 2.06
C MET A 116 -1.68 -10.80 1.29
N ASN A 117 -2.03 -12.08 1.24
CA ASN A 117 -1.41 -13.01 0.30
C ASN A 117 -2.06 -12.98 -1.09
N SER A 118 -3.34 -12.57 -1.18
CA SER A 118 -4.10 -12.54 -2.43
C SER A 118 -5.28 -11.55 -2.36
N CYS A 119 -5.00 -10.34 -1.90
CA CYS A 119 -6.03 -9.32 -1.74
C CYS A 119 -6.58 -8.92 -3.11
N ASP A 120 -7.89 -8.76 -3.26
CA ASP A 120 -8.46 -8.30 -4.52
C ASP A 120 -7.88 -6.93 -4.88
N TYR A 121 -7.36 -6.80 -6.10
CA TYR A 121 -6.68 -5.58 -6.53
C TYR A 121 -7.58 -4.34 -6.43
N SER A 122 -8.85 -4.45 -6.82
CA SER A 122 -9.78 -3.32 -6.79
C SER A 122 -10.10 -2.89 -5.36
N THR A 123 -10.29 -3.87 -4.46
CA THR A 123 -10.45 -3.63 -3.02
C THR A 123 -9.23 -2.95 -2.41
N PHE A 124 -8.03 -3.38 -2.79
CA PHE A 124 -6.78 -2.78 -2.30
C PHE A 124 -6.62 -1.32 -2.76
N ILE A 125 -6.88 -1.04 -4.04
CA ILE A 125 -6.80 0.33 -4.57
C ILE A 125 -7.86 1.25 -3.97
N ASP A 126 -9.09 0.76 -3.78
CA ASP A 126 -10.15 1.51 -3.08
C ASP A 126 -9.79 1.77 -1.61
N PHE A 127 -9.09 0.84 -0.97
CA PHE A 127 -8.60 1.05 0.39
C PHE A 127 -7.54 2.16 0.47
N LEU A 128 -6.61 2.21 -0.50
CA LEU A 128 -5.60 3.26 -0.59
C LEU A 128 -6.20 4.62 -0.96
N SER A 129 -7.20 4.65 -1.85
CA SER A 129 -7.83 5.91 -2.30
C SER A 129 -8.48 6.69 -1.16
N LYS A 130 -8.91 6.00 -0.10
CA LYS A 130 -9.50 6.57 1.12
C LYS A 130 -8.47 7.08 2.13
N ARG A 131 -7.18 6.82 1.90
CA ARG A 131 -6.07 7.16 2.81
C ARG A 131 -5.00 8.04 2.16
N GLN A 132 -5.29 8.52 0.96
CA GLN A 132 -4.40 9.37 0.18
C GLN A 132 -4.75 10.84 0.44
N ILE A 133 -3.80 11.75 0.21
CA ILE A 133 -4.12 13.18 0.13
C ILE A 133 -4.76 13.48 -1.22
N THR A 134 -5.90 14.15 -1.21
CA THR A 134 -6.65 14.56 -2.41
C THR A 134 -6.57 16.06 -2.66
N ASP A 135 -6.46 16.86 -1.60
CA ASP A 135 -6.30 18.30 -1.66
C ASP A 135 -5.29 18.77 -0.61
N PRO A 136 -3.99 18.83 -0.97
CA PRO A 136 -2.94 19.31 -0.07
C PRO A 136 -3.21 20.68 0.54
N ALA A 137 -3.82 21.60 -0.22
CA ALA A 137 -3.96 22.99 0.19
C ALA A 137 -4.94 23.14 1.35
N THR A 138 -5.99 22.32 1.38
CA THR A 138 -6.99 22.32 2.46
C THR A 138 -6.64 21.33 3.57
N GLN A 139 -6.05 20.18 3.24
CA GLN A 139 -5.75 19.12 4.21
C GLN A 139 -4.46 19.36 5.01
N CYS A 140 -3.57 20.24 4.54
CA CYS A 140 -2.33 20.61 5.24
C CYS A 140 -2.27 22.10 5.61
N ALA A 141 -3.41 22.78 5.68
CA ALA A 141 -3.47 24.16 6.15
C ALA A 141 -2.99 24.24 7.60
N ILE A 142 -1.94 25.03 7.84
CA ILE A 142 -1.33 25.31 9.14
C ILE A 142 -2.09 26.44 9.83
#